data_AF-A0A2H0BIY5-F1
#
_entry.id   AF-A0A2H0BIY5-F1
#
_cell.length_a   1.000
_cell.length_b   1.000
_cell.length_c   1.000
_cell.angle_alpha   90.00
_cell.angle_beta   90.00
_cell.angle_gamma   90.00
#
_symmetry.space_group_name_H-M   'P 1'
#
loop_
_entity.id
_entity.type
_entity.pdbx_description
1 polymer ?
#
loop_
_entity_poly.entity_id
_entity_poly.type
_entity_poly.pdbx_seq_one_letter_code
_entity_poly.pdbx_strand_id
1 'polypeptide(L)'
;MSTGKFYPKELKEEVVEKIKTSGKPVSQIASEYGVNVKSVYNWLKGGIKQDGSVLEINRLKRQNDELMRLIGEVTFELKKKRKDNGG
;
A
#
# COMPACT_ATOMS: atom_id res chain seq x y z
N MET A 1 21.63 12.20 -12.70
CA MET A 1 20.53 11.65 -11.86
C MET A 1 19.51 12.76 -11.67
N SER A 2 18.41 12.79 -12.43
CA SER A 2 17.38 13.80 -12.21
C SER A 2 16.65 13.47 -10.90
N THR A 3 16.87 14.29 -9.88
CA THR A 3 16.17 14.22 -8.60
C THR A 3 14.67 14.39 -8.87
N GLY A 4 13.88 13.33 -8.67
CA GLY A 4 12.43 13.42 -8.77
C GLY A 4 11.93 14.49 -7.79
N LYS A 5 11.12 15.43 -8.28
CA LYS A 5 10.54 16.48 -7.42
C LYS A 5 9.62 15.81 -6.40
N PHE A 6 9.96 15.95 -5.12
CA PHE A 6 9.13 15.48 -4.02
C PHE A 6 7.91 16.38 -3.87
N TYR A 7 6.76 15.76 -3.66
CA TYR A 7 5.50 16.45 -3.36
C TYR A 7 4.94 15.84 -2.07
N PRO A 8 4.51 16.66 -1.08
CA PRO A 8 3.85 16.19 0.13
C PRO A 8 2.61 15.35 -0.19
N LYS A 9 2.22 14.47 0.73
CA LYS A 9 1.08 13.56 0.53
C LYS A 9 -0.23 14.34 0.43
N GLU A 10 -0.38 15.32 1.30
CA GLU A 10 -1.56 16.18 1.45
C GLU A 10 -1.81 16.94 0.14
N LEU A 11 -0.75 17.48 -0.45
CA LEU A 11 -0.81 18.15 -1.75
C LEU A 11 -1.25 17.20 -2.87
N LYS A 12 -0.74 15.95 -2.87
CA LYS A 12 -1.15 14.95 -3.87
C LYS A 12 -2.64 14.60 -3.73
N GLU A 13 -3.11 14.44 -2.49
CA GLU A 13 -4.50 14.09 -2.18
C GLU A 13 -5.44 15.20 -2.62
N GLU A 14 -5.12 16.45 -2.25
CA GLU A 14 -5.90 17.62 -2.64
C GLU A 14 -5.99 17.77 -4.16
N VAL A 15 -4.87 17.65 -4.88
CA VAL A 15 -4.84 17.74 -6.35
C VAL A 15 -5.70 16.65 -6.98
N VAL A 16 -5.60 15.41 -6.52
CA VAL A 16 -6.39 14.29 -7.06
C VAL A 16 -7.88 14.47 -6.77
N GLU A 17 -8.24 14.93 -5.58
CA GLU A 17 -9.63 15.23 -5.22
C GLU A 17 -10.20 16.36 -6.08
N LYS A 18 -9.42 17.43 -6.29
CA LYS A 18 -9.81 18.54 -7.15
C LYS A 18 -10.04 18.13 -8.60
N ILE A 19 -9.24 17.20 -9.12
CA ILE A 19 -9.42 16.64 -10.47
C ILE A 19 -10.75 15.89 -10.58
N LYS A 20 -11.10 15.10 -9.56
CA LYS A 20 -12.35 14.32 -9.56
C LYS A 20 -13.60 15.18 -9.43
N THR A 21 -13.51 16.30 -8.71
CA THR A 21 -14.67 17.13 -8.35
C THR A 21 -14.89 18.32 -9.28
N SER A 22 -13.83 18.91 -9.83
CA SER A 22 -13.94 20.19 -10.56
C SER A 22 -14.41 20.06 -12.00
N GLY A 23 -14.27 18.89 -12.63
CA GLY A 23 -14.53 18.70 -14.07
C GLY A 23 -13.56 19.46 -14.99
N LYS A 24 -12.51 20.11 -14.44
CA LYS A 24 -11.50 20.82 -15.22
C LYS A 24 -10.44 19.86 -15.77
N PRO A 25 -9.75 20.20 -16.88
CA PRO A 25 -8.64 19.41 -17.40
C PRO A 25 -7.50 19.25 -16.39
N VAL A 26 -6.88 18.08 -16.38
CA VAL A 26 -5.73 17.75 -15.50
C VAL A 26 -4.58 18.75 -15.66
N SER A 27 -4.33 19.24 -16.88
CA SER A 27 -3.31 20.24 -17.17
C SER A 27 -3.56 21.58 -16.47
N GLN A 28 -4.82 22.01 -16.42
CA GLN A 28 -5.21 23.26 -15.77
C GLN A 28 -5.00 23.16 -14.26
N ILE A 29 -5.48 22.09 -13.63
CA ILE A 29 -5.33 21.88 -12.19
C ILE A 29 -3.87 21.69 -11.82
N ALA A 30 -3.10 20.95 -12.63
CA ALA A 30 -1.67 20.80 -12.41
C ALA A 30 -0.93 22.15 -12.42
N SER A 31 -1.32 23.05 -13.33
CA SER A 31 -0.80 24.42 -13.39
C SER A 31 -1.21 25.25 -12.18
N GLU A 32 -2.49 25.19 -11.76
CA GLU A 32 -3.01 25.90 -10.58
C GLU A 32 -2.23 25.52 -9.30
N TYR A 33 -1.84 24.25 -9.18
CA TYR A 33 -1.11 23.72 -8.01
C TYR A 33 0.43 23.67 -8.18
N GLY A 34 0.97 24.13 -9.31
CA GLY A 34 2.42 24.12 -9.56
C GLY A 34 3.04 22.72 -9.63
N VAL A 35 2.25 21.71 -9.98
CA VAL A 35 2.68 20.31 -10.08
C VAL A 35 2.86 19.89 -11.54
N ASN A 36 3.76 18.92 -11.78
CA ASN A 36 3.94 18.40 -13.13
C ASN A 36 2.74 17.51 -13.53
N VAL A 37 2.14 17.79 -14.68
CA VAL A 37 1.02 17.01 -15.25
C VAL A 37 1.32 15.50 -15.30
N LYS A 38 2.55 15.11 -15.65
CA LYS A 38 2.98 13.71 -15.68
C LYS A 38 2.97 13.07 -14.28
N SER A 39 3.36 13.82 -13.25
CA SER A 39 3.30 13.36 -11.86
C SER A 39 1.86 13.13 -11.43
N VAL A 40 0.95 14.01 -11.83
CA VAL A 40 -0.48 13.88 -11.55
C VAL A 40 -1.07 12.61 -12.18
N TYR A 41 -0.77 12.34 -13.46
CA TYR A 41 -1.18 11.07 -14.08
C TYR A 41 -0.59 9.84 -13.39
N ASN A 42 0.65 9.92 -12.89
CA ASN A 42 1.23 8.84 -12.10
C ASN A 42 0.48 8.60 -10.78
N TRP A 43 0.04 9.66 -10.08
CA TRP A 43 -0.76 9.53 -8.86
C TRP A 43 -2.16 8.97 -9.14
N LEU A 44 -2.79 9.39 -10.24
CA LEU A 44 -4.08 8.87 -10.68
C LEU A 44 -4.00 7.38 -11.05
N LYS A 45 -2.91 6.95 -11.72
CA LYS A 45 -2.70 5.56 -12.13
C LYS A 45 -2.27 4.64 -10.99
N GLY A 46 -1.34 5.09 -10.15
CA GLY A 46 -0.70 4.26 -9.12
C GLY A 46 -1.38 4.32 -7.75
N GLY A 47 -2.31 5.26 -7.56
CA GLY A 47 -2.81 5.65 -6.25
C GLY A 47 -1.75 6.42 -5.44
N ILE A 48 -2.21 7.16 -4.43
CA ILE A 48 -1.32 7.85 -3.49
C ILE A 48 -0.89 6.83 -2.44
N LYS A 49 0.18 6.08 -2.74
CA LYS A 49 0.75 5.11 -1.80
C LYS A 49 1.39 5.86 -0.63
N GLN A 50 1.03 5.50 0.60
CA GLN A 50 1.78 5.92 1.78
C GLN A 50 3.14 5.23 1.79
N ASP A 51 4.22 5.95 2.04
CA ASP A 51 5.57 5.37 2.15
C ASP A 51 5.65 4.32 3.29
N GLY A 52 4.83 4.48 4.35
CA GLY A 52 4.66 3.49 5.41
C GLY A 52 3.94 2.20 4.98
N SER A 53 3.23 2.20 3.85
CA SER A 53 2.46 1.04 3.38
C SER A 53 3.37 -0.15 3.06
N VAL A 54 4.57 0.07 2.49
CA VAL A 54 5.46 -1.03 2.12
C VAL A 54 6.08 -1.70 3.36
N LEU A 55 6.53 -0.91 4.34
CA LEU A 55 7.07 -1.44 5.59
C LEU A 55 5.99 -2.14 6.41
N GLU A 56 4.80 -1.56 6.49
CA GLU A 56 3.67 -2.16 7.20
C GLU A 56 3.18 -3.43 6.51
N ILE A 57 3.09 -3.46 5.17
CA ILE A 57 2.79 -4.67 4.40
C ILE A 57 3.83 -5.76 4.67
N ASN A 58 5.12 -5.40 4.71
CA ASN A 58 6.18 -6.37 5.01
C ASN A 58 6.12 -6.87 6.46
N ARG A 59 5.78 -6.01 7.42
CA ARG A 59 5.55 -6.39 8.82
C ARG A 59 4.37 -7.35 8.95
N LEU A 60 3.24 -7.03 8.32
CA LEU A 60 2.03 -7.86 8.31
C LEU A 60 2.29 -9.23 7.67
N LYS A 61 3.04 -9.29 6.57
CA LYS A 61 3.45 -10.56 5.96
C LYS A 61 4.26 -11.44 6.91
N ARG A 62 5.26 -10.86 7.60
CA ARG A 62 6.07 -11.59 8.58
C ARG A 62 5.23 -12.13 9.74
N GLN A 63 4.31 -11.32 10.26
CA GLN A 63 3.40 -11.75 11.32
C GLN A 63 2.47 -12.88 10.86
N ASN A 64 1.96 -12.81 9.63
CA ASN A 64 1.13 -13.87 9.06
C ASN A 64 1.91 -15.18 8.88
N ASP A 65 3.15 -15.11 8.38
CA ASP A 65 4.02 -16.29 8.21
C ASP A 65 4.33 -16.97 9.56
N GLU A 66 4.56 -16.18 10.61
CA GLU A 66 4.81 -16.69 11.97
C GLU A 66 3.57 -17.39 12.55
N LEU A 67 2.39 -16.77 12.40
CA LEU A 67 1.12 -17.37 12.82
C LEU A 67 0.85 -18.69 12.09
N MET A 68 1.09 -18.74 10.77
CA MET A 68 0.91 -19.96 9.98
C MET A 68 1.83 -21.09 10.45
N ARG A 69 3.07 -20.78 10.86
CA ARG A 69 4.01 -21.77 11.41
C ARG A 69 3.52 -22.33 12.73
N LEU A 70 3.12 -21.47 13.67
CA LEU A 70 2.60 -21.87 14.98
C LEU A 70 1.35 -22.76 14.84
N ILE A 71 0.42 -22.38 13.96
CA ILE A 71 -0.77 -23.19 13.67
C ILE A 71 -0.37 -24.55 13.10
N GLY A 72 0.61 -24.59 12.20
CA GLY A 72 1.14 -25.82 11.63
C GLY A 72 1.71 -26.77 12.70
N GLU A 73 2.50 -26.24 13.62
CA GLU A 73 3.11 -26.98 14.73
C GLU A 73 2.05 -27.54 15.68
N VAL A 74 1.11 -26.70 16.14
CA VAL A 74 0.00 -27.12 17.00
C VAL A 74 -0.85 -28.19 16.31
N THR A 75 -1.15 -28.02 15.02
CA THR A 75 -1.93 -29.00 14.25
C THR A 75 -1.20 -30.33 14.12
N PHE A 76 0.12 -30.30 13.96
CA PHE A 76 0.95 -31.50 13.90
C PHE A 76 0.96 -32.24 15.24
N GLU A 77 1.14 -31.54 16.36
CA GLU A 77 1.08 -32.14 17.70
C GLU A 77 -0.28 -32.78 18.00
N LEU A 78 -1.37 -32.10 17.65
CA LEU A 78 -2.73 -32.64 17.80
C LEU A 78 -2.94 -33.91 16.97
N LYS A 79 -2.40 -33.96 15.75
CA LYS A 79 -2.43 -35.18 14.93
C LYS A 79 -1.64 -36.32 15.57
N LYS A 80 -0.45 -36.03 16.10
CA LYS A 80 0.41 -37.02 16.79
C LYS A 80 -0.28 -37.59 18.03
N LYS A 81 -0.79 -36.74 18.92
CA LYS A 81 -1.53 -37.17 20.13
C LYS A 81 -2.74 -38.05 19.81
N ARG A 82 -3.50 -37.74 18.76
CA ARG A 82 -4.63 -38.59 18.33
C ARG A 82 -4.18 -39.97 17.83
N LYS A 83 -3.03 -40.06 17.18
CA LYS A 83 -2.46 -41.33 16.72
C LYS A 83 -1.98 -42.17 17.89
N ASP A 84 -1.32 -41.55 18.87
CA ASP A 84 -0.76 -42.23 20.04
C ASP A 84 -1.85 -42.73 21.01
N ASN A 85 -3.01 -42.05 21.09
CA ASN A 85 -4.14 -42.46 21.94
C ASN A 85 -5.12 -43.45 21.28
N GLY A 86 -4.86 -43.87 20.04
CA GLY A 86 -5.75 -44.76 19.25
C GLY A 86 -5.13 -46.10 18.87
N GLY A 87 -4.03 -46.50 19.51
CA GLY A 87 -3.36 -47.79 19.35
C GLY A 87 -3.47 -48.66 20.59
#